data_AF-A0A7V2W6S7-F1
#
_entry.id   AF-A0A7V2W6S7-F1
#
_cell.length_a   1.000
_cell.length_b   1.000
_cell.length_c   1.000
_cell.angle_alpha   90.00
_cell.angle_beta   90.00
_cell.angle_gamma   90.00
#
_symmetry.space_group_name_H-M   'P 1'
#
loop_
_entity.id
_entity.type
_entity.pdbx_description
1 polymer ?
#
loop_
_entity_poly.entity_id
_entity_poly.type
_entity_poly.pdbx_seq_one_letter_code
_entity_poly.pdbx_strand_id
1 'polypeptide(L)'
;MESLFNKKYLPVIITGIVCAALGTALGWNLSRGGVKSTDIKLNFGSNSLEVNLDQDEIDAETFLGRIFEQGFSKSGAMDWLKLKQKIFHFKDPDIVKEFKTLPPDDPVSEQLYKLSASKTGPWAYQVDTVRISIPEKKYQPRKGFVNVCENGKYRGRMLQLYNLDQSIAIDLTASGKYACPTGLKFPDIQLNAKDAKKLLGDDNFSKYEEAIVLILQ
;
A
#
# COMPACT_ATOMS: atom_id res chain seq x y z
N MET A 1 31.88 -85.61 -9.31
CA MET A 1 30.57 -84.98 -9.57
C MET A 1 29.62 -85.49 -8.52
N GLU A 2 28.88 -84.71 -7.75
CA GLU A 2 28.69 -83.26 -7.63
C GLU A 2 27.87 -83.12 -6.34
N SER A 3 28.45 -82.56 -5.28
CA SER A 3 27.71 -82.11 -4.10
C SER A 3 28.66 -81.34 -3.19
N LEU A 4 28.95 -80.10 -3.58
CA LEU A 4 29.65 -79.14 -2.73
C LEU A 4 28.86 -77.83 -2.67
N PHE A 5 27.59 -77.92 -2.28
CA PHE A 5 26.90 -76.77 -1.69
C PHE A 5 26.70 -77.03 -0.21
N ASN A 6 27.75 -76.71 0.54
CA ASN A 6 27.73 -76.71 1.99
C ASN A 6 26.71 -75.64 2.44
N LYS A 7 25.62 -76.06 3.10
CA LYS A 7 24.47 -75.24 3.51
C LYS A 7 24.86 -73.97 4.29
N LYS A 8 26.07 -73.92 4.84
CA LYS A 8 26.64 -72.77 5.55
C LYS A 8 26.93 -71.55 4.66
N TYR A 9 27.21 -71.74 3.37
CA TYR A 9 27.56 -70.66 2.44
C TYR A 9 26.44 -70.28 1.47
N LEU A 10 25.34 -71.05 1.46
CA LEU A 10 24.14 -70.76 0.70
C LEU A 10 23.59 -69.32 0.94
N PRO A 11 23.47 -68.81 2.19
CA PRO A 11 22.98 -67.45 2.40
C PRO A 11 23.95 -66.38 1.89
N VAL A 12 25.27 -66.64 1.92
CA VAL A 12 26.29 -65.70 1.44
C VAL A 12 26.24 -65.59 -0.08
N ILE A 13 26.07 -66.71 -0.79
CA ILE A 13 25.99 -66.74 -2.25
C ILE A 13 24.69 -66.11 -2.74
N ILE A 14 23.55 -66.38 -2.07
CA ILE A 14 22.27 -65.74 -2.39
C ILE A 14 22.36 -64.22 -2.17
N THR A 15 22.97 -63.78 -1.07
CA THR A 15 23.14 -62.34 -0.79
C THR A 15 24.04 -61.67 -1.85
N GLY A 16 25.11 -62.34 -2.28
CA GLY A 16 25.98 -61.84 -3.35
C GLY A 16 25.26 -61.66 -4.70
N ILE A 17 24.41 -62.62 -5.09
CA ILE A 17 23.64 -62.56 -6.33
C ILE A 17 22.57 -61.46 -6.26
N VAL A 18 21.90 -61.29 -5.13
CA VAL A 18 20.90 -60.22 -4.92
C VAL A 18 21.55 -58.84 -4.99
N CYS A 19 22.74 -58.66 -4.39
CA CYS A 19 23.47 -57.39 -4.47
C CYS A 19 23.96 -57.09 -5.91
N ALA A 20 24.41 -58.11 -6.65
CA ALA A 20 24.82 -57.93 -8.05
C ALA A 20 23.62 -57.61 -8.98
N ALA A 21 22.47 -58.25 -8.75
CA ALA A 21 21.23 -57.97 -9.49
C ALA A 21 20.67 -56.58 -9.17
N LEU A 22 20.74 -56.13 -7.91
CA LEU A 22 20.36 -54.77 -7.53
C LEU A 22 21.34 -53.73 -8.08
N GLY A 23 22.64 -54.00 -8.07
CA GLY A 23 23.66 -53.11 -8.62
C GLY A 23 23.51 -52.93 -10.14
N THR A 24 23.22 -54.00 -10.86
CA THR A 24 22.97 -53.93 -12.31
C THR A 24 21.62 -53.29 -12.64
N ALA A 25 20.56 -53.56 -11.89
CA ALA A 25 19.26 -52.90 -12.07
C ALA A 25 19.31 -51.39 -11.77
N LEU A 26 20.01 -50.97 -10.71
CA LEU A 26 20.23 -49.56 -10.39
C LEU A 26 21.14 -48.89 -11.42
N GLY A 27 22.21 -49.55 -11.86
CA GLY A 27 23.08 -49.07 -12.92
C GLY A 27 22.38 -48.91 -14.27
N TRP A 28 21.39 -49.77 -14.57
CA TRP A 28 20.62 -49.68 -15.81
C TRP A 28 19.53 -48.61 -15.79
N ASN A 29 18.94 -48.33 -14.61
CA ASN A 29 17.95 -47.25 -14.44
C ASN A 29 18.62 -45.87 -14.41
N LEU A 30 19.83 -45.76 -13.84
CA LEU A 30 20.63 -44.53 -13.86
C LEU A 30 21.29 -44.24 -15.22
N SER A 31 21.53 -45.26 -16.06
CA SER A 31 22.16 -45.07 -17.38
C SER A 31 21.20 -44.79 -18.54
N ARG A 32 19.87 -44.83 -18.32
CA ARG A 32 18.86 -44.62 -19.39
C ARG A 32 18.04 -43.33 -19.31
N GLY A 33 18.20 -42.51 -18.28
CA GLY A 33 17.48 -41.25 -18.14
C GLY A 33 18.28 -40.04 -18.60
N GLY A 34 18.47 -39.88 -19.92
CA GLY A 34 19.02 -38.65 -20.48
C GLY A 34 18.05 -37.48 -20.33
N VAL A 35 18.06 -36.80 -19.18
CA VAL A 35 17.61 -35.40 -19.05
C VAL A 35 18.77 -34.67 -18.38
N LYS A 36 19.51 -33.91 -19.19
CA LYS A 36 20.83 -33.33 -18.87
C LYS A 36 20.79 -31.94 -18.22
N SER A 37 19.64 -31.43 -17.82
CA SER A 37 19.55 -30.25 -16.95
C SER A 37 18.32 -30.40 -16.05
N THR A 38 18.42 -29.89 -14.83
CA THR A 38 17.25 -29.70 -13.98
C THR A 38 16.96 -28.21 -13.92
N ASP A 39 15.89 -27.80 -14.61
CA ASP A 39 15.44 -26.41 -14.63
C ASP A 39 14.62 -26.18 -13.35
N ILE A 40 15.23 -25.53 -12.36
CA ILE A 40 14.53 -25.20 -11.11
C ILE A 40 13.90 -23.81 -11.28
N LYS A 41 12.59 -23.79 -11.46
CA LYS A 41 11.81 -22.55 -11.53
C LYS A 41 11.21 -22.18 -10.18
N LEU A 42 11.79 -21.18 -9.53
CA LEU A 42 11.28 -20.62 -8.28
C LEU A 42 10.43 -19.38 -8.58
N ASN A 43 9.13 -19.48 -8.31
CA ASN A 43 8.19 -18.37 -8.52
C ASN A 43 8.01 -17.58 -7.21
N PHE A 44 8.28 -16.27 -7.26
CA PHE A 44 8.08 -15.33 -6.16
C PHE A 44 7.24 -14.14 -6.65
N GLY A 45 5.92 -14.21 -6.44
CA GLY A 45 5.00 -13.18 -6.94
C GLY A 45 4.96 -13.17 -8.46
N SER A 46 5.26 -12.03 -9.10
CA SER A 46 5.36 -11.89 -10.55
C SER A 46 6.75 -12.23 -11.12
N ASN A 47 7.72 -12.52 -10.25
CA ASN A 47 9.11 -12.75 -10.63
C ASN A 47 9.40 -14.25 -10.58
N SER A 48 10.02 -14.80 -11.64
CA SER A 48 10.46 -16.19 -11.68
C SER A 48 11.97 -16.24 -11.82
N LEU A 49 12.64 -16.95 -10.91
CA LEU A 49 14.04 -17.30 -11.04
C LEU A 49 14.11 -18.71 -11.63
N GLU A 50 14.68 -18.81 -12.82
CA GLU A 50 14.92 -20.08 -13.52
C GLU A 50 16.41 -20.37 -13.41
N VAL A 51 16.76 -21.38 -12.61
CA VAL A 51 18.15 -21.79 -12.40
C VAL A 51 18.36 -23.11 -13.14
N ASN A 52 19.17 -23.04 -14.19
CA ASN A 52 19.67 -24.22 -14.88
C ASN A 52 20.89 -24.72 -14.12
N LEU A 53 20.77 -25.90 -13.51
CA LEU A 53 21.86 -26.55 -12.79
C LEU A 53 22.23 -27.85 -13.52
N ASP A 54 23.49 -27.91 -13.93
CA ASP A 54 24.15 -29.13 -14.35
C ASP A 54 24.50 -29.93 -13.08
N GLN A 55 24.12 -31.22 -13.04
CA GLN A 55 24.19 -32.05 -11.82
C GLN A 55 25.59 -32.22 -11.22
N ASP A 56 26.65 -31.88 -11.96
CA ASP A 56 28.03 -32.02 -11.53
C ASP A 56 28.51 -30.85 -10.64
N GLU A 57 27.70 -29.79 -10.46
CA GLU A 57 28.03 -28.59 -9.65
C GLU A 57 27.01 -28.27 -8.54
N ILE A 58 26.27 -29.26 -8.01
CA ILE A 58 25.32 -29.04 -6.89
C ILE A 58 26.09 -29.00 -5.55
N ASP A 59 26.96 -28.02 -5.40
CA ASP A 59 27.42 -27.55 -4.11
C ASP A 59 26.45 -26.49 -3.59
N ALA A 60 26.11 -26.57 -2.30
CA ALA A 60 25.24 -25.61 -1.63
C ALA A 60 25.76 -24.18 -1.76
N GLU A 61 27.09 -23.99 -1.80
CA GLU A 61 27.72 -22.69 -2.00
C GLU A 61 27.49 -22.16 -3.43
N THR A 62 27.58 -23.03 -4.44
CA THR A 62 27.31 -22.67 -5.85
C THR A 62 25.82 -22.39 -6.09
N PHE A 63 24.93 -23.16 -5.44
CA PHE A 63 23.49 -22.93 -5.49
C PHE A 63 23.08 -21.61 -4.82
N LEU A 64 23.58 -21.35 -3.60
CA LEU A 64 23.35 -20.08 -2.92
C LEU A 64 24.00 -18.91 -3.68
N GLY A 65 25.21 -19.12 -4.20
CA GLY A 65 25.91 -18.17 -5.06
C GLY A 65 25.06 -17.75 -6.25
N ARG A 66 24.49 -18.71 -7.02
CA ARG A 66 23.58 -18.41 -8.14
C ARG A 66 22.24 -17.81 -7.72
N ILE A 67 21.72 -18.16 -6.54
CA ILE A 67 20.55 -17.47 -5.96
C ILE A 67 20.88 -16.01 -5.64
N PHE A 68 22.12 -15.68 -5.28
CA PHE A 68 22.52 -14.32 -4.88
C PHE A 68 23.34 -13.56 -5.93
N GLU A 69 23.66 -14.17 -7.07
CA GLU A 69 24.33 -13.54 -8.21
C GLU A 69 23.36 -12.62 -8.97
N GLN A 70 23.59 -11.30 -8.81
CA GLN A 70 23.11 -10.11 -9.57
C GLN A 70 21.70 -10.09 -10.21
N GLY A 71 20.83 -11.05 -9.92
CA GLY A 71 19.49 -11.22 -10.48
C GLY A 71 18.44 -11.53 -9.42
N PHE A 72 18.84 -11.91 -8.19
CA PHE A 72 18.02 -11.69 -6.99
C PHE A 72 18.05 -10.21 -6.67
N SER A 73 17.42 -9.50 -7.59
CA SER A 73 17.19 -8.09 -7.58
C SER A 73 16.59 -7.72 -6.23
N LYS A 74 16.87 -6.49 -5.80
CA LYS A 74 16.22 -5.88 -4.66
C LYS A 74 14.71 -6.18 -4.60
N SER A 75 14.03 -6.30 -5.76
CA SER A 75 12.63 -6.72 -5.82
C SER A 75 12.38 -8.18 -5.42
N GLY A 76 13.20 -9.16 -5.83
CA GLY A 76 13.06 -10.54 -5.38
C GLY A 76 13.22 -10.72 -3.87
N ALA A 77 14.19 -10.00 -3.27
CA ALA A 77 14.37 -9.97 -1.82
C ALA A 77 13.16 -9.32 -1.09
N MET A 78 12.65 -8.22 -1.63
CA MET A 78 11.47 -7.53 -1.08
C MET A 78 10.20 -8.38 -1.21
N ASP A 79 10.01 -9.06 -2.33
CA ASP A 79 8.85 -9.95 -2.55
C ASP A 79 8.91 -11.15 -1.61
N TRP A 80 10.09 -11.71 -1.36
CA TRP A 80 10.26 -12.80 -0.39
C TRP A 80 9.92 -12.33 1.04
N LEU A 81 10.44 -11.18 1.47
CA LEU A 81 10.15 -10.59 2.78
C LEU A 81 8.65 -10.33 2.96
N LYS A 82 7.99 -9.85 1.91
CA LYS A 82 6.55 -9.61 1.87
C LYS A 82 5.73 -10.89 1.98
N LEU A 83 6.05 -11.91 1.18
CA LEU A 83 5.29 -13.16 1.10
C LEU A 83 5.48 -14.05 2.32
N LYS A 84 6.69 -14.10 2.89
CA LYS A 84 7.05 -15.03 3.97
C LYS A 84 7.03 -14.39 5.35
N GLN A 85 7.57 -13.18 5.48
CA GLN A 85 7.74 -12.52 6.77
C GLN A 85 6.71 -11.43 7.02
N LYS A 86 5.84 -11.12 6.05
CA LYS A 86 4.88 -10.00 6.12
C LYS A 86 5.58 -8.66 6.41
N ILE A 87 6.82 -8.52 5.95
CA ILE A 87 7.59 -7.29 6.07
C ILE A 87 7.41 -6.50 4.77
N PHE A 88 6.82 -5.32 4.89
CA PHE A 88 6.51 -4.44 3.76
C PHE A 88 7.44 -3.23 3.78
N HIS A 89 7.82 -2.77 2.59
CA HIS A 89 8.42 -1.44 2.47
C HIS A 89 7.33 -0.38 2.71
N PHE A 90 7.66 0.74 3.36
CA PHE A 90 6.67 1.78 3.72
C PHE A 90 5.96 2.45 2.52
N LYS A 91 6.49 2.29 1.31
CA LYS A 91 5.88 2.75 0.04
C LYS A 91 5.13 1.64 -0.72
N ASP A 92 5.06 0.42 -0.20
CA ASP A 92 4.38 -0.68 -0.86
C ASP A 92 2.86 -0.48 -0.74
N PRO A 93 2.12 -0.36 -1.87
CA PRO A 93 0.67 -0.19 -1.83
C PRO A 93 -0.07 -1.37 -1.17
N ASP A 94 0.53 -2.56 -1.14
CA ASP A 94 -0.10 -3.73 -0.53
C ASP A 94 -0.09 -3.68 1.00
N ILE A 95 0.70 -2.80 1.63
CA ILE A 95 0.66 -2.60 3.09
C ILE A 95 -0.74 -2.19 3.58
N VAL A 96 -1.48 -1.48 2.73
CA VAL A 96 -2.86 -1.04 3.01
C VAL A 96 -3.81 -2.24 3.11
N LYS A 97 -3.57 -3.31 2.36
CA LYS A 97 -4.41 -4.52 2.43
C LYS A 97 -4.23 -5.23 3.75
N GLU A 98 -2.99 -5.31 4.25
CA GLU A 98 -2.72 -5.92 5.55
C GLU A 98 -3.25 -5.07 6.71
N PHE A 99 -3.12 -3.73 6.64
CA PHE A 99 -3.74 -2.85 7.64
C PHE A 99 -5.25 -3.04 7.77
N LYS A 100 -5.95 -3.40 6.68
CA LYS A 100 -7.39 -3.70 6.73
C LYS A 100 -7.72 -5.02 7.41
N THR A 101 -6.79 -5.96 7.46
CA THR A 101 -6.98 -7.27 8.08
C THR A 101 -6.57 -7.30 9.54
N LEU A 102 -5.89 -6.25 10.03
CA LEU A 102 -5.54 -6.14 11.44
C LEU A 102 -6.80 -6.01 12.31
N PRO A 103 -6.86 -6.70 13.46
CA PRO A 103 -7.97 -6.55 14.38
C PRO A 103 -7.90 -5.18 15.09
N PRO A 104 -9.01 -4.69 15.66
CA PRO A 104 -9.06 -3.36 16.29
C PRO A 104 -8.14 -3.19 17.50
N ASP A 105 -7.81 -4.28 18.19
CA ASP A 105 -6.94 -4.35 19.36
C ASP A 105 -5.45 -4.48 19.03
N ASP A 106 -5.09 -4.59 17.75
CA ASP A 106 -3.69 -4.60 17.32
C ASP A 106 -3.02 -3.24 17.63
N PRO A 107 -1.78 -3.21 18.16
CA PRO A 107 -1.08 -1.97 18.46
C PRO A 107 -0.98 -1.00 17.28
N VAL A 108 -0.85 -1.50 16.04
CA VAL A 108 -0.80 -0.67 14.83
C VAL A 108 -2.17 -0.08 14.53
N SER A 109 -3.24 -0.86 14.64
CA SER A 109 -4.63 -0.39 14.50
C SER A 109 -4.95 0.69 15.52
N GLU A 110 -4.56 0.49 16.78
CA GLU A 110 -4.76 1.46 17.85
C GLU A 110 -4.04 2.79 17.57
N GLN A 111 -2.77 2.72 17.11
CA GLN A 111 -2.00 3.91 16.77
C GLN A 111 -2.56 4.63 15.54
N LEU A 112 -2.98 3.92 14.50
CA LEU A 112 -3.65 4.51 13.35
C LEU A 112 -4.96 5.18 13.74
N TYR A 113 -5.74 4.55 14.64
CA TYR A 113 -6.95 5.15 15.19
C TYR A 113 -6.64 6.43 15.97
N LYS A 114 -5.60 6.42 16.81
CA LYS A 114 -5.13 7.62 17.54
C LYS A 114 -4.65 8.72 16.61
N LEU A 115 -3.91 8.40 15.54
CA LEU A 115 -3.44 9.36 14.54
C LEU A 115 -4.60 9.97 13.74
N SER A 116 -5.58 9.15 13.37
CA SER A 116 -6.83 9.60 12.75
C SER A 116 -7.65 10.48 13.70
N ALA A 117 -7.79 10.09 14.96
CA ALA A 117 -8.55 10.83 15.97
C ALA A 117 -7.89 12.17 16.34
N SER A 118 -6.56 12.18 16.45
CA SER A 118 -5.76 13.38 16.67
C SER A 118 -5.58 14.25 15.42
N LYS A 119 -5.99 13.75 14.25
CA LYS A 119 -5.92 14.45 12.96
C LYS A 119 -4.50 14.92 12.65
N THR A 120 -3.55 14.01 12.76
CA THR A 120 -2.12 14.28 12.56
C THR A 120 -1.64 13.69 11.23
N GLY A 121 -0.70 14.32 10.53
CA GLY A 121 -0.11 13.78 9.30
C GLY A 121 -1.11 13.75 8.13
N PRO A 122 -1.33 12.61 7.43
CA PRO A 122 -2.25 12.54 6.29
C PRO A 122 -3.72 12.71 6.69
N TRP A 123 -4.04 12.64 7.99
CA TRP A 123 -5.35 12.92 8.56
C TRP A 123 -5.49 14.37 9.06
N ALA A 124 -4.47 15.21 8.86
CA ALA A 124 -4.52 16.62 9.21
C ALA A 124 -5.56 17.37 8.36
N TYR A 125 -6.22 18.32 8.98
CA TYR A 125 -7.14 19.18 8.26
C TYR A 125 -6.40 20.00 7.19
N GLN A 126 -7.05 20.18 6.05
CA GLN A 126 -6.58 21.11 5.05
C GLN A 126 -7.04 22.52 5.45
N VAL A 127 -6.07 23.34 5.84
CA VAL A 127 -6.26 24.74 6.18
C VAL A 127 -5.80 25.60 5.02
N ASP A 128 -6.63 26.53 4.57
CA ASP A 128 -6.27 27.53 3.58
C ASP A 128 -6.67 28.93 4.05
N THR A 129 -5.90 29.95 3.68
CA THR A 129 -6.40 31.33 3.71
C THR A 129 -7.22 31.59 2.46
N VAL A 130 -8.45 32.07 2.62
CA VAL A 130 -9.42 32.28 1.56
C VAL A 130 -9.95 33.71 1.55
N ARG A 131 -10.31 34.19 0.37
CA ARG A 131 -11.02 35.45 0.21
C ARG A 131 -12.52 35.22 0.34
N ILE A 132 -13.13 35.89 1.29
CA ILE A 132 -14.55 35.88 1.53
C ILE A 132 -15.20 37.16 0.99
N SER A 133 -16.43 37.06 0.51
CA SER A 133 -17.23 38.24 0.18
C SER A 133 -18.69 38.10 0.58
N ILE A 134 -19.41 39.22 0.61
CA ILE A 134 -20.87 39.23 0.71
C ILE A 134 -21.45 39.59 -0.68
N PRO A 135 -22.19 38.68 -1.34
CA PRO A 135 -22.83 38.99 -2.62
C PRO A 135 -24.07 39.87 -2.41
N GLU A 136 -24.64 40.37 -3.51
CA GLU A 136 -25.91 41.10 -3.47
C GLU A 136 -27.00 40.29 -2.75
N LYS A 137 -27.91 40.98 -2.05
CA LYS A 137 -28.92 40.36 -1.18
C LYS A 137 -29.72 39.23 -1.85
N LYS A 138 -29.99 39.33 -3.15
CA LYS A 138 -30.72 38.32 -3.93
C LYS A 138 -29.94 37.02 -4.19
N TYR A 139 -28.62 37.06 -4.09
CA TYR A 139 -27.71 35.92 -4.29
C TYR A 139 -27.09 35.42 -2.98
N GLN A 140 -27.44 36.03 -1.84
CA GLN A 140 -26.91 35.58 -0.56
C GLN A 140 -27.42 34.18 -0.20
N PRO A 141 -26.54 33.29 0.28
CA PRO A 141 -26.94 31.99 0.77
C PRO A 141 -27.77 32.11 2.04
N ARG A 142 -28.50 31.05 2.40
CA ARG A 142 -29.19 31.00 3.70
C ARG A 142 -28.17 30.94 4.85
N LYS A 143 -28.60 31.27 6.06
CA LYS A 143 -27.78 31.14 7.27
C LYS A 143 -27.23 29.73 7.41
N GLY A 144 -25.93 29.59 7.70
CA GLY A 144 -25.26 28.29 7.80
C GLY A 144 -24.81 27.70 6.46
N PHE A 145 -25.04 28.40 5.35
CA PHE A 145 -24.65 27.98 4.01
C PHE A 145 -23.79 29.04 3.33
N VAL A 146 -22.95 28.59 2.40
CA VAL A 146 -22.11 29.47 1.57
C VAL A 146 -22.24 29.16 0.09
N ASN A 147 -22.05 30.18 -0.75
CA ASN A 147 -21.80 29.94 -2.17
C ASN A 147 -20.30 29.78 -2.37
N VAL A 148 -19.91 28.73 -3.08
CA VAL A 148 -18.53 28.49 -3.47
C VAL A 148 -18.46 28.36 -4.98
N CYS A 149 -17.25 28.34 -5.49
CA CYS A 149 -17.03 28.11 -6.90
C CYS A 149 -17.63 26.76 -7.35
N GLU A 150 -18.40 26.74 -8.44
CA GLU A 150 -19.09 25.53 -8.91
C GLU A 150 -18.12 24.36 -9.15
N ASN A 151 -16.96 24.63 -9.73
CA ASN A 151 -15.89 23.65 -9.99
C ASN A 151 -14.74 23.74 -8.96
N GLY A 152 -14.98 24.37 -7.81
CA GLY A 152 -13.96 24.59 -6.77
C GLY A 152 -13.86 23.46 -5.75
N LYS A 153 -12.72 23.40 -5.05
CA LYS A 153 -12.41 22.36 -4.04
C LYS A 153 -13.36 22.32 -2.84
N TYR A 154 -14.06 23.42 -2.55
CA TYR A 154 -14.97 23.53 -1.40
C TYR A 154 -16.38 23.00 -1.67
N ARG A 155 -16.72 22.67 -2.93
CA ARG A 155 -18.09 22.31 -3.32
C ARG A 155 -18.60 21.08 -2.56
N GLY A 156 -19.76 21.23 -1.89
CA GLY A 156 -20.43 20.14 -1.18
C GLY A 156 -19.75 19.71 0.12
N ARG A 157 -18.74 20.46 0.59
CA ARG A 157 -18.02 20.17 1.83
C ARG A 157 -18.64 20.91 3.03
N MET A 158 -18.43 20.35 4.21
CA MET A 158 -18.57 21.09 5.46
C MET A 158 -17.29 21.87 5.71
N LEU A 159 -17.44 23.16 6.02
CA LEU A 159 -16.35 24.09 6.21
C LEU A 159 -16.46 24.69 7.61
N GLN A 160 -15.33 24.89 8.25
CA GLN A 160 -15.26 25.73 9.44
C GLN A 160 -14.39 26.95 9.09
N LEU A 161 -14.98 28.13 9.14
CA LEU A 161 -14.30 29.39 8.87
C LEU A 161 -13.89 30.04 10.17
N TYR A 162 -12.66 30.54 10.19
CA TYR A 162 -12.08 31.32 11.26
C TYR A 162 -11.75 32.72 10.77
N ASN A 163 -11.86 33.70 11.66
CA ASN A 163 -11.19 34.98 11.46
C ASN A 163 -9.66 34.80 11.48
N LEU A 164 -8.92 35.82 11.03
CA LEU A 164 -7.45 35.72 10.86
C LEU A 164 -6.70 35.47 12.17
N ASP A 165 -7.21 35.99 13.28
CA ASP A 165 -6.72 35.78 14.64
C ASP A 165 -7.25 34.48 15.28
N GLN A 166 -8.09 33.71 14.58
CA GLN A 166 -8.65 32.41 15.00
C GLN A 166 -9.47 32.46 16.30
N SER A 167 -9.90 33.64 16.74
CA SER A 167 -10.69 33.81 17.95
C SER A 167 -12.17 33.47 17.77
N ILE A 168 -12.67 33.49 16.53
CA ILE A 168 -14.07 33.23 16.18
C ILE A 168 -14.12 32.15 15.10
N ALA A 169 -14.97 31.14 15.32
CA ALA A 169 -15.23 30.08 14.36
C ALA A 169 -16.72 30.00 13.99
N ILE A 170 -17.02 29.74 12.72
CA ILE A 170 -18.38 29.44 12.25
C ILE A 170 -18.37 28.19 11.36
N ASP A 171 -19.34 27.31 11.59
CA ASP A 171 -19.53 26.10 10.78
C ASP A 171 -20.55 26.36 9.67
N LEU A 172 -20.19 25.96 8.46
CA LEU A 172 -20.92 26.28 7.24
C LEU A 172 -20.95 25.09 6.28
N THR A 173 -22.02 24.99 5.51
CA THR A 173 -22.15 24.00 4.44
C THR A 173 -22.04 24.66 3.07
N ALA A 174 -21.12 24.18 2.23
CA ALA A 174 -20.87 24.70 0.89
C ALA A 174 -21.88 24.16 -0.16
N SER A 175 -23.16 24.44 0.06
CA SER A 175 -24.28 23.97 -0.78
C SER A 175 -24.62 24.93 -1.93
N GLY A 176 -24.32 26.21 -1.81
CA GLY A 176 -24.51 27.21 -2.85
C GLY A 176 -23.39 27.20 -3.90
N LYS A 177 -23.65 27.77 -5.07
CA LYS A 177 -22.67 27.82 -6.17
C LYS A 177 -22.72 29.14 -6.93
N TYR A 178 -21.58 29.55 -7.47
CA TYR A 178 -21.47 30.62 -8.46
C TYR A 178 -20.47 30.24 -9.57
N ALA A 179 -20.59 30.89 -10.73
CA ALA A 179 -19.73 30.65 -11.87
C ALA A 179 -18.35 31.30 -11.67
N CYS A 180 -17.29 30.55 -11.98
CA CYS A 180 -15.89 30.97 -11.83
C CYS A 180 -15.16 30.96 -13.17
N PRO A 181 -15.38 31.98 -14.02
CA PRO A 181 -14.65 32.10 -15.27
C PRO A 181 -13.15 32.22 -15.03
N THR A 182 -12.36 31.50 -15.83
CA THR A 182 -10.90 31.55 -15.81
C THR A 182 -10.39 32.95 -16.14
N GLY A 183 -9.36 33.41 -15.40
CA GLY A 183 -8.72 34.70 -15.61
C GLY A 183 -9.36 35.89 -14.88
N LEU A 184 -10.49 35.69 -14.18
CA LEU A 184 -11.10 36.71 -13.35
C LEU A 184 -10.82 36.47 -11.87
N LYS A 185 -10.65 37.57 -11.11
CA LYS A 185 -10.53 37.51 -9.65
C LYS A 185 -11.94 37.43 -9.05
N PHE A 186 -12.24 36.32 -8.40
CA PHE A 186 -13.48 36.09 -7.63
C PHE A 186 -13.12 35.70 -6.19
N PRO A 187 -14.03 35.93 -5.23
CA PRO A 187 -13.86 35.46 -3.85
C PRO A 187 -13.91 33.95 -3.85
N ASP A 188 -13.20 33.27 -2.96
CA ASP A 188 -13.24 31.82 -2.85
C ASP A 188 -14.59 31.36 -2.28
N ILE A 189 -15.11 32.11 -1.28
CA ILE A 189 -16.34 31.80 -0.56
C ILE A 189 -17.21 33.06 -0.44
N GLN A 190 -18.52 32.90 -0.64
CA GLN A 190 -19.49 33.96 -0.44
C GLN A 190 -20.40 33.66 0.74
N LEU A 191 -20.40 34.57 1.72
CA LEU A 191 -21.17 34.51 2.95
C LEU A 191 -22.42 35.37 2.83
N ASN A 192 -23.46 35.06 3.60
CA ASN A 192 -24.50 36.05 3.86
C ASN A 192 -24.01 37.09 4.89
N ALA A 193 -24.67 38.24 4.94
CA ALA A 193 -24.26 39.32 5.83
C ALA A 193 -24.28 38.96 7.33
N LYS A 194 -25.16 38.05 7.77
CA LYS A 194 -25.26 37.66 9.18
C LYS A 194 -24.08 36.78 9.60
N ASP A 195 -23.71 35.82 8.76
CA ASP A 195 -22.59 34.91 9.03
C ASP A 195 -21.25 35.65 8.87
N ALA A 196 -21.14 36.57 7.91
CA ALA A 196 -19.97 37.46 7.78
C ALA A 196 -19.79 38.36 9.03
N LYS A 197 -20.88 39.00 9.50
CA LYS A 197 -20.85 39.79 10.75
C LYS A 197 -20.48 38.93 11.96
N LYS A 198 -20.98 37.70 12.02
CA LYS A 198 -20.61 36.76 13.09
C LYS A 198 -19.12 36.43 13.06
N LEU A 199 -18.54 36.23 11.87
CA LEU A 199 -17.14 35.84 11.71
C LEU A 199 -16.17 36.99 11.98
N LEU A 200 -16.44 38.18 11.44
CA LEU A 200 -15.49 39.30 11.45
C LEU A 200 -15.81 40.36 12.50
N GLY A 201 -16.99 40.34 13.11
CA GLY A 201 -17.42 41.33 14.11
C GLY A 201 -17.74 42.72 13.55
N ASP A 202 -17.25 43.05 12.36
CA ASP A 202 -17.40 44.37 11.74
C ASP A 202 -18.68 44.54 10.93
N ASP A 203 -19.27 45.73 11.04
CA ASP A 203 -20.39 46.19 10.21
C ASP A 203 -19.93 46.73 8.85
N ASN A 204 -18.63 47.04 8.70
CA ASN A 204 -18.03 47.59 7.48
C ASN A 204 -17.24 46.52 6.72
N PHE A 205 -17.96 45.55 6.16
CA PHE A 205 -17.37 44.53 5.30
C PHE A 205 -16.86 45.17 4.00
N SER A 206 -15.56 45.08 3.70
CA SER A 206 -15.02 45.58 2.42
C SER A 206 -15.44 44.67 1.26
N LYS A 207 -15.05 44.97 0.02
CA LYS A 207 -15.45 44.12 -1.12
C LYS A 207 -14.96 42.66 -0.97
N TYR A 208 -13.81 42.47 -0.33
CA TYR A 208 -13.20 41.16 -0.06
C TYR A 208 -12.46 41.20 1.27
N GLU A 209 -12.74 40.23 2.13
CA GLU A 209 -12.00 40.02 3.37
C GLU A 209 -11.27 38.68 3.32
N GLU A 210 -10.30 38.48 4.21
CA GLU A 210 -9.61 37.20 4.34
C GLU A 210 -10.09 36.43 5.57
N ALA A 211 -10.17 35.11 5.43
CA ALA A 211 -10.52 34.19 6.50
C ALA A 211 -9.70 32.92 6.35
N ILE A 212 -9.59 32.17 7.44
CA ILE A 212 -8.97 30.84 7.41
C ILE A 212 -10.10 29.82 7.27
N VAL A 213 -10.01 28.94 6.27
CA VAL A 213 -10.97 27.85 6.08
C VAL A 213 -10.35 26.52 6.45
N LEU A 214 -11.11 25.75 7.21
CA LEU A 214 -10.85 24.37 7.54
C LEU A 214 -11.84 23.49 6.76
N ILE A 215 -11.34 22.60 5.90
CA ILE A 215 -12.18 21.62 5.23
C ILE A 215 -12.39 20.43 6.18
N LEU A 216 -13.64 20.21 6.59
CA LEU A 216 -14.03 19.04 7.37
C LEU A 216 -14.30 17.88 6.40
N GLN A 217 -13.58 16.76 6.57
CA GLN A 217 -13.71 15.55 5.75
C GLN A 217 -15.01 14.80 6.04
#